data_AF-A0A6C0ICM8-F1
#
_entry.id   AF-A0A6C0ICM8-F1
#
_cell.length_a   1.000
_cell.length_b   1.000
_cell.length_c   1.000
_cell.angle_alpha   90.00
_cell.angle_beta   90.00
_cell.angle_gamma   90.00
#
_symmetry.space_group_name_H-M   'P 1'
#
loop_
_entity.id
_entity.type
_entity.pdbx_description
1 polymer ?
#
loop_
_entity_poly.entity_id
_entity_poly.type
_entity_poly.pdbx_seq_one_letter_code
_entity_poly.pdbx_strand_id
1 'polypeptide(L)'
;MLDLYEFVKRLIKYIVLGIVIAIVAFSIPKKTLNVEEITFIALSAAASFAILDVFAPSIGNAARQGAGFGIGAGIVGGLPIR
;
A
#
# COMPACT_ATOMS: atom_id res chain seq x y z
N MET A 1 -7.34 -17.61 12.59
CA MET A 1 -8.67 -17.21 13.09
C MET A 1 -8.94 -15.82 12.54
N LEU A 2 -10.13 -15.53 12.02
CA LEU A 2 -10.42 -14.18 11.49
C LEU A 2 -10.41 -13.20 12.67
N ASP A 3 -9.35 -12.41 12.79
CA ASP A 3 -9.29 -11.33 13.77
C ASP A 3 -10.21 -10.20 13.30
N LEU A 4 -11.44 -10.20 13.83
CA LEU A 4 -12.43 -9.16 13.56
C LEU A 4 -11.87 -7.76 13.85
N TYR A 5 -10.99 -7.67 14.86
CA TYR A 5 -10.24 -6.47 15.20
C TYR A 5 -9.32 -5.99 14.07
N GLU A 6 -8.57 -6.90 13.44
CA GLU A 6 -7.68 -6.57 12.33
C GLU A 6 -8.48 -6.18 11.09
N PHE A 7 -9.59 -6.89 10.82
CA PHE A 7 -10.51 -6.53 9.73
C PHE A 7 -11.08 -5.13 9.89
N VAL A 8 -11.61 -4.78 11.06
CA VAL A 8 -12.15 -3.44 11.35
C VAL A 8 -11.06 -2.37 11.22
N LYS A 9 -9.85 -2.64 11.71
CA LYS A 9 -8.72 -1.71 11.57
C LYS A 9 -8.38 -1.44 10.10
N ARG A 10 -8.38 -2.47 9.26
CA ARG A 10 -8.14 -2.33 7.80
C ARG A 10 -9.29 -1.60 7.11
N LEU A 11 -10.53 -1.88 7.50
CA LEU A 11 -11.71 -1.19 6.97
C LEU A 11 -11.65 0.32 7.23
N ILE A 12 -11.35 0.73 8.47
CA ILE A 12 -11.19 2.14 8.84
C ILE A 12 -10.05 2.78 8.02
N LYS A 13 -8.92 2.07 7.85
CA LYS A 13 -7.79 2.55 7.06
C LYS A 13 -8.19 2.87 5.62
N TYR A 14 -8.93 1.99 4.95
CA TYR A 14 -9.34 2.19 3.56
C TYR A 14 -10.38 3.29 3.39
N ILE A 15 -11.28 3.48 4.37
CA ILE A 15 -12.21 4.61 4.39
C ILE A 15 -11.46 5.94 4.48
N VAL A 16 -10.48 6.04 5.39
CA VAL A 16 -9.67 7.26 5.54
C VAL A 16 -8.86 7.54 4.27
N LEU A 17 -8.25 6.52 3.67
CA LEU A 17 -7.53 6.65 2.39
C LEU A 17 -8.44 7.15 1.27
N GLY A 18 -9.65 6.59 1.14
CA GLY A 18 -10.64 7.02 0.15
C GLY A 18 -11.02 8.49 0.32
N ILE A 19 -11.21 8.96 1.57
CA ILE A 19 -11.53 10.36 1.87
C ILE A 19 -10.37 11.29 1.47
N VAL A 20 -9.13 10.93 1.80
CA VAL A 20 -7.95 11.72 1.42
C VAL A 20 -7.85 11.86 -0.09
N ILE A 21 -8.09 10.78 -0.84
CA ILE A 21 -8.02 10.77 -2.30
C ILE A 21 -9.16 11.58 -2.91
N ALA A 22 -10.36 11.51 -2.33
CA ALA A 22 -11.50 12.33 -2.76
C ALA A 22 -11.22 13.83 -2.59
N ILE A 23 -10.60 14.24 -1.47
CA ILE A 23 -10.18 15.64 -1.23
C ILE A 23 -9.15 16.08 -2.26
N VAL A 24 -8.17 15.24 -2.56
CA VAL A 24 -7.14 15.51 -3.58
C VAL A 24 -7.76 15.64 -4.97
N ALA A 25 -8.66 14.73 -5.34
CA ALA A 25 -9.39 14.77 -6.60
C ALA A 25 -10.30 16.01 -6.73
N PHE A 26 -10.81 16.55 -5.62
CA PHE A 26 -11.55 17.80 -5.62
C PHE A 26 -10.64 19.04 -5.72
N SER A 27 -9.47 19.02 -5.07
CA SER A 27 -8.63 20.22 -4.90
C SER A 27 -7.63 20.47 -6.04
N ILE A 28 -7.19 19.45 -6.77
CA ILE A 28 -6.15 19.58 -7.81
C ILE A 28 -6.67 20.04 -9.18
N PRO A 29 -7.81 19.53 -9.71
CA PRO A 29 -8.15 19.77 -11.10
C PRO A 29 -8.69 21.19 -11.32
N LYS A 30 -8.20 21.84 -12.39
CA LYS A 30 -8.64 23.18 -12.82
C LYS A 30 -10.07 23.20 -13.37
N LYS A 31 -10.61 22.03 -13.75
CA LYS A 31 -12.01 21.82 -14.15
C LYS A 31 -12.68 20.99 -13.05
N THR A 32 -13.84 21.43 -12.58
CA THR A 32 -14.62 20.70 -11.58
C THR A 32 -15.00 19.33 -12.12
N LEU A 33 -14.48 18.27 -11.49
CA LEU A 33 -14.91 16.89 -11.73
C LEU A 33 -16.32 16.72 -11.15
N ASN A 34 -17.12 15.86 -11.78
CA ASN A 34 -18.41 15.49 -11.22
C ASN A 34 -18.23 14.67 -9.93
N VAL A 35 -19.17 14.81 -9.00
CA VAL A 35 -19.14 14.07 -7.72
C VAL A 35 -19.09 12.55 -7.96
N GLU A 36 -19.72 12.07 -9.04
CA GLU A 36 -19.65 10.67 -9.48
C GLU A 36 -18.22 10.26 -9.85
N GLU A 37 -17.49 11.07 -10.61
CA GLU A 37 -16.10 10.79 -11.02
C GLU A 37 -15.16 10.73 -9.81
N ILE A 38 -15.31 11.67 -8.88
CA ILE A 38 -14.54 11.71 -7.63
C ILE A 38 -14.79 10.45 -6.80
N THR A 39 -16.05 10.00 -6.73
CA THR A 39 -16.43 8.78 -6.01
C THR A 39 -15.81 7.54 -6.66
N PHE A 40 -15.83 7.44 -7.99
CA PHE A 40 -15.18 6.35 -8.72
C PHE A 40 -13.66 6.33 -8.53
N ILE A 41 -13.00 7.49 -8.56
CA ILE A 41 -11.55 7.60 -8.30
C ILE A 41 -11.23 7.12 -6.87
N ALA A 42 -11.97 7.62 -5.88
CA ALA A 42 -11.77 7.23 -4.48
C ALA A 42 -11.98 5.73 -4.24
N LEU A 43 -13.03 5.15 -4.84
CA LEU A 43 -13.34 3.72 -4.73
C LEU A 43 -12.27 2.84 -5.40
N SER A 44 -11.88 3.20 -6.63
CA SER A 44 -10.85 2.48 -7.39
C SER A 44 -9.51 2.50 -6.65
N ALA A 45 -9.12 3.68 -6.16
CA ALA A 45 -7.87 3.82 -5.42
C ALA A 45 -7.90 3.09 -4.07
N ALA A 46 -9.03 3.12 -3.34
CA ALA A 46 -9.20 2.34 -2.12
C ALA A 46 -9.06 0.83 -2.39
N ALA A 47 -9.60 0.32 -3.51
CA ALA A 47 -9.43 -1.06 -3.92
C ALA A 47 -7.96 -1.39 -4.26
N SER A 48 -7.26 -0.53 -5.01
CA SER A 48 -5.83 -0.71 -5.31
C SER A 48 -4.97 -0.71 -4.04
N PHE A 49 -5.19 0.22 -3.10
CA PHE A 49 -4.46 0.25 -1.84
C PHE A 49 -4.79 -0.94 -0.94
N ALA A 50 -6.02 -1.43 -0.95
CA ALA A 50 -6.39 -2.64 -0.22
C ALA A 50 -5.65 -3.88 -0.73
N ILE A 51 -5.49 -4.00 -2.05
CA ILE A 51 -4.68 -5.06 -2.67
C ILE A 51 -3.23 -4.92 -2.23
N LEU A 52 -2.63 -3.72 -2.36
CA LEU A 52 -1.24 -3.48 -1.97
C LEU A 52 -0.97 -3.81 -0.49
N ASP A 53 -1.89 -3.48 0.41
CA ASP A 53 -1.77 -3.79 1.83
C ASP A 53 -1.82 -5.29 2.15
N VAL A 54 -2.41 -6.13 1.30
CA VAL A 54 -2.37 -7.59 1.44
C VAL A 54 -1.02 -8.16 1.00
N PHE A 55 -0.42 -7.57 -0.03
CA PHE A 55 0.87 -8.04 -0.58
C PHE A 55 2.10 -7.40 0.09
N ALA A 56 1.95 -6.27 0.77
CA ALA A 56 3.03 -5.61 1.51
C ALA A 56 3.84 -6.55 2.44
N PRO A 57 3.24 -7.43 3.27
CA PRO A 57 4.01 -8.30 4.15
C PRO A 57 4.81 -9.39 3.41
N SER A 58 4.26 -9.96 2.32
CA SER A 58 4.98 -10.99 1.55
C SER A 58 6.20 -10.40 0.84
N ILE A 59 6.05 -9.19 0.28
CA ILE A 59 7.15 -8.45 -0.36
C ILE A 59 8.20 -8.04 0.68
N GLY A 60 7.77 -7.55 1.85
CA GLY A 60 8.68 -7.15 2.92
C GLY A 60 9.54 -8.30 3.47
N ASN A 61 8.96 -9.48 3.63
CA ASN A 61 9.70 -10.67 4.09
C ASN A 61 10.72 -11.14 3.07
N ALA A 62 10.37 -11.17 1.78
CA ALA A 62 11.29 -11.55 0.71
C ALA A 62 12.44 -10.53 0.58
N ALA A 63 12.13 -9.23 0.63
CA ALA A 63 13.14 -8.17 0.56
C ALA A 63 14.15 -8.23 1.72
N ARG A 64 13.69 -8.44 2.95
CA ARG A 64 14.56 -8.59 4.12
C ARG A 64 15.43 -9.85 4.05
N GLN A 65 14.89 -10.96 3.55
CA GLN A 65 15.65 -12.20 3.35
C GLN A 65 16.73 -12.03 2.28
N GLY A 66 16.40 -11.42 1.13
CA GLY A 66 17.37 -11.13 0.07
C GLY A 66 18.48 -10.17 0.55
N ALA A 67 18.11 -9.11 1.27
CA ALA A 67 19.07 -8.18 1.86
C ALA A 67 19.95 -8.85 2.94
N GLY A 68 19.35 -9.66 3.82
CA GLY A 68 20.07 -10.41 4.86
C GLY A 68 21.03 -11.44 4.28
N PHE A 69 20.64 -12.14 3.22
CA PHE A 69 21.53 -13.04 2.48
C PHE A 69 22.67 -12.26 1.81
N GLY A 70 22.38 -11.14 1.15
CA GLY A 70 23.41 -10.31 0.51
C GLY A 70 24.44 -9.76 1.50
N ILE A 71 23.98 -9.24 2.65
CA ILE A 71 24.86 -8.76 3.73
C ILE A 71 25.65 -9.91 4.35
N GLY A 72 24.99 -11.02 4.71
CA GLY A 72 25.63 -12.17 5.33
C GLY A 72 26.66 -12.85 4.42
N ALA A 73 26.36 -12.98 3.13
CA ALA A 73 27.29 -13.47 2.13
C ALA A 73 28.49 -12.52 1.98
N GLY A 74 28.28 -11.20 2.00
CA GLY A 74 29.35 -10.21 1.93
C GLY A 74 30.31 -10.25 3.13
N ILE A 75 29.83 -10.61 4.33
CA ILE A 75 30.65 -10.67 5.56
C ILE A 75 31.47 -11.96 5.66
N VAL A 76 30.96 -13.09 5.13
CA VAL A 76 31.62 -14.41 5.25
C VAL A 76 32.60 -14.72 4.10
N GLY A 77 32.85 -13.77 3.21
CA GLY A 77 33.71 -13.96 2.02
C GLY A 77 32.99 -14.56 0.81
N GLY A 78 31.66 -14.52 0.79
CA GLY A 78 30.83 -14.81 -0.38
C GLY A 78 30.84 -13.67 -1.41
N LEU A 79 29.93 -13.74 -2.39
CA LEU A 79 29.91 -12.89 -3.59
C LEU A 79 30.10 -11.39 -3.26
N PRO A 80 31.15 -10.72 -3.79
CA PRO A 80 31.38 -9.31 -3.51
C PRO A 80 30.30 -8.46 -4.19
N ILE A 81 29.43 -7.86 -3.37
CA ILE A 81 28.53 -6.78 -3.78
C ILE A 81 29.34 -5.48 -3.94
N ARG A 82 30.08 -5.35 -5.04
CA ARG A 82 30.64 -4.07 -5.51
C ARG A 82 29.71 -3.43 -6.52
#